data_AF-A0A4U3CJS3-F1
#
_entry.id   AF-A0A4U3CJS3-F1
#
_cell.length_a   1.000
_cell.length_b   1.000
_cell.length_c   1.000
_cell.angle_alpha   90.00
_cell.angle_beta   90.00
_cell.angle_gamma   90.00
#
_symmetry.space_group_name_H-M   'P 1'
#
loop_
_entity.id
_entity.type
_entity.pdbx_description
1 polymer ?
#
loop_
_entity_poly.entity_id
_entity_poly.type
_entity_poly.pdbx_seq_one_letter_code
_entity_poly.pdbx_strand_id
1 'polypeptide(L)'
;MVDASIPGVTRSEPRSPAPLPSVSFTPEEAAAVTAALAARSEGPFAEAGTTALEKVLTVLEPDPHRRAELLDTSLRVSRRSSAHPAGRALRPRRPEASAPRLVVLPGGRA
;
A
#
# COMPACT_ATOMS: atom_id res chain seq x y z
N MET A 1 -46.22 -26.82 2.66
CA MET A 1 -46.01 -25.40 3.00
C MET A 1 -45.03 -25.43 4.16
N VAL A 2 -43.73 -25.20 4.02
CA VAL A 2 -43.00 -24.15 3.31
C VAL A 2 -41.63 -24.73 2.95
N ASP A 3 -41.21 -24.61 1.68
CA ASP A 3 -39.83 -24.91 1.27
C ASP A 3 -39.01 -23.63 1.48
N ALA A 4 -38.05 -23.67 2.40
CA ALA A 4 -37.22 -22.52 2.74
C ALA A 4 -36.11 -22.35 1.69
N SER A 5 -36.42 -21.63 0.61
CA SER A 5 -35.43 -21.18 -0.37
C SER A 5 -34.45 -20.20 0.27
N ILE A 6 -33.21 -20.64 0.50
CA ILE A 6 -32.10 -19.76 0.88
C ILE A 6 -31.64 -19.00 -0.38
N PRO A 7 -31.59 -17.66 -0.38
CA PRO A 7 -31.12 -16.89 -1.53
C PRO A 7 -29.66 -17.21 -1.83
N GLY A 8 -29.37 -17.50 -3.10
CA GLY A 8 -28.08 -17.97 -3.59
C GLY A 8 -26.92 -17.09 -3.16
N VAL A 9 -26.04 -17.64 -2.34
CA VAL A 9 -24.73 -17.05 -2.02
C VAL A 9 -23.89 -17.12 -3.30
N THR A 10 -23.66 -15.98 -3.95
CA THR A 10 -22.70 -15.89 -5.06
C THR A 10 -21.30 -16.12 -4.50
N ARG A 11 -20.80 -17.34 -4.63
CA ARG A 11 -19.43 -17.70 -4.28
C ARG A 11 -18.49 -16.92 -5.20
N SER A 12 -17.74 -15.97 -4.64
CA SER A 12 -16.64 -15.33 -5.37
C SER A 12 -15.56 -16.37 -5.63
N GLU A 13 -15.50 -16.90 -6.85
CA GLU A 13 -14.39 -17.74 -7.26
C GLU A 13 -13.13 -16.89 -7.45
N PRO A 14 -11.98 -17.29 -6.89
CA PRO A 14 -10.72 -16.62 -7.13
C PRO A 14 -10.35 -16.77 -8.60
N ARG A 15 -10.47 -15.69 -9.37
CA ARG A 15 -9.99 -15.64 -10.74
C ARG A 15 -8.46 -15.60 -10.70
N SER A 16 -7.81 -16.64 -11.21
CA SER A 16 -6.36 -16.65 -11.34
C SER A 16 -5.93 -15.52 -12.29
N PRO A 17 -5.08 -14.58 -11.86
CA PRO A 17 -4.59 -13.51 -12.74
C PRO A 17 -3.69 -14.11 -13.81
N ALA A 18 -3.77 -13.58 -15.03
CA ALA A 18 -2.84 -13.95 -16.10
C ALA A 18 -1.40 -13.60 -15.67
N PRO A 19 -0.41 -14.46 -15.98
CA PRO A 19 0.99 -14.20 -15.62
C PRO A 19 1.46 -12.93 -16.31
N LEU A 20 2.17 -12.08 -15.56
CA LEU A 20 2.82 -10.89 -16.09
C LEU A 20 4.04 -11.31 -16.94
N PRO A 21 4.38 -10.53 -17.99
CA PRO A 21 5.64 -10.74 -18.69
C PRO A 21 6.81 -10.65 -17.71
N SER A 22 7.82 -11.52 -17.90
CA SER A 22 9.01 -11.52 -17.05
C SER A 22 9.77 -10.20 -17.21
N VAL A 23 10.16 -9.61 -16.08
CA VAL A 23 10.99 -8.40 -16.03
C VAL A 23 12.32 -8.76 -15.41
N SER A 24 13.41 -8.39 -16.07
CA SER A 24 14.77 -8.51 -15.53
C SER A 24 15.16 -7.20 -14.87
N PHE A 25 15.80 -7.28 -13.70
CA PHE A 25 16.33 -6.14 -12.97
C PHE A 25 17.80 -6.35 -12.71
N THR A 26 18.57 -5.27 -12.67
CA THR A 26 19.87 -5.31 -12.00
C THR A 26 19.67 -5.49 -10.48
N PRO A 27 20.67 -5.99 -9.76
CA PRO A 27 20.62 -6.05 -8.30
C PRO A 27 20.28 -4.70 -7.64
N GLU A 28 20.83 -3.59 -8.16
CA GLU A 28 20.59 -2.23 -7.68
C GLU A 28 19.16 -1.75 -7.96
N GLU A 29 18.61 -2.07 -9.13
CA GLU A 29 17.21 -1.78 -9.46
C GLU A 29 16.26 -2.56 -8.55
N ALA A 30 16.56 -3.84 -8.29
CA ALA A 30 15.81 -4.64 -7.33
C ALA A 30 15.88 -4.03 -5.92
N ALA A 31 17.03 -3.48 -5.51
CA ALA A 31 17.18 -2.78 -4.24
C ALA A 31 16.32 -1.51 -4.20
N ALA A 32 16.29 -0.72 -5.27
CA ALA A 32 15.47 0.49 -5.35
C ALA A 32 13.97 0.17 -5.24
N VAL A 33 13.49 -0.85 -5.97
CA VAL A 33 12.08 -1.27 -5.93
C VAL A 33 11.71 -1.80 -4.55
N THR A 34 12.54 -2.66 -3.96
CA THR A 34 12.28 -3.23 -2.63
C THR A 34 12.38 -2.18 -1.53
N ALA A 35 13.29 -1.21 -1.63
CA ALA A 35 13.36 -0.06 -0.73
C ALA A 35 12.11 0.81 -0.82
N ALA A 36 11.58 1.05 -2.03
CA ALA A 36 10.33 1.78 -2.22
C ALA A 36 9.12 1.03 -1.64
N LEU A 37 9.07 -0.30 -1.76
CA LEU A 37 8.03 -1.12 -1.14
C LEU A 37 8.15 -1.13 0.39
N ALA A 38 9.37 -1.29 0.93
CA ALA A 38 9.65 -1.25 2.37
C ALA A 38 9.44 0.15 2.99
N ALA A 39 9.50 1.22 2.17
CA ALA A 39 9.11 2.57 2.59
C ALA A 39 7.63 2.68 2.95
N ARG A 40 6.79 1.78 2.41
CA ARG A 40 5.35 1.74 2.69
C ARG A 40 5.08 0.84 3.89
N SER A 41 4.85 1.46 5.05
CA SER A 41 4.67 0.74 6.32
C SER A 41 3.31 0.02 6.47
N GLU A 42 2.34 0.31 5.61
CA GLU A 42 0.99 -0.26 5.66
C GLU A 42 0.47 -0.60 4.27
N GLY A 43 -0.45 -1.56 4.22
CA GLY A 43 -1.15 -1.97 3.00
C GLY A 43 -0.65 -3.29 2.41
N PRO A 44 -1.16 -3.67 1.22
CA PRO A 44 -0.81 -4.92 0.61
C PRO A 44 0.69 -4.96 0.31
N PHE A 45 1.32 -6.10 0.60
CA PHE A 45 2.74 -6.38 0.37
C PHE A 45 3.74 -5.62 1.27
N ALA A 46 3.30 -4.92 2.32
CA ALA A 46 4.21 -4.18 3.22
C ALA A 46 5.30 -5.08 3.84
N GLU A 47 4.92 -6.24 4.42
CA GLU A 47 5.91 -7.18 4.95
C GLU A 47 6.78 -7.80 3.85
N ALA A 48 6.17 -8.12 2.71
CA ALA A 48 6.88 -8.67 1.56
C ALA A 48 7.97 -7.71 1.05
N GLY A 49 7.72 -6.39 1.08
CA GLY A 49 8.69 -5.36 0.73
C GLY A 49 9.91 -5.36 1.65
N THR A 50 9.69 -5.40 2.97
CA THR A 50 10.76 -5.45 3.97
C THR A 50 11.61 -6.70 3.82
N THR A 51 10.98 -7.88 3.78
CA THR A 51 11.69 -9.16 3.60
C THR A 51 12.45 -9.21 2.26
N ALA A 52 11.91 -8.62 1.20
CA ALA A 52 12.59 -8.57 -0.08
C ALA A 52 13.84 -7.67 -0.03
N LEU A 53 13.76 -6.51 0.64
CA LEU A 53 14.91 -5.62 0.81
C LEU A 53 16.05 -6.30 1.58
N GLU A 54 15.74 -7.02 2.66
CA GLU A 54 16.73 -7.79 3.43
C GLU A 54 17.44 -8.84 2.55
N LYS A 55 16.69 -9.55 1.71
CA LYS A 55 17.24 -10.53 0.78
C LYS A 55 18.14 -9.89 -0.27
N VAL A 56 17.70 -8.77 -0.87
CA VAL A 56 18.51 -8.07 -1.87
C VAL A 56 19.81 -7.53 -1.25
N LEU A 57 19.73 -6.93 -0.06
CA LEU A 57 20.93 -6.46 0.64
C LEU A 57 21.84 -7.61 1.08
N THR A 58 21.31 -8.79 1.35
CA THR A 58 22.14 -9.99 1.61
C THR A 58 23.01 -10.37 0.41
N VAL A 59 22.53 -10.13 -0.81
CA VAL A 59 23.28 -10.37 -2.04
C VAL A 59 24.25 -9.22 -2.36
N LEU A 60 23.80 -7.97 -2.17
CA LEU A 60 24.54 -6.78 -2.56
C LEU A 60 25.62 -6.33 -1.56
N GLU A 61 25.37 -6.56 -0.26
CA GLU A 61 26.25 -6.10 0.81
C GLU A 61 26.77 -7.31 1.60
N PRO A 62 27.98 -7.81 1.28
CA PRO A 62 28.56 -8.97 1.94
C PRO A 62 28.84 -8.73 3.43
N ASP A 63 29.16 -7.50 3.83
CA ASP A 63 29.46 -7.16 5.21
C ASP A 63 28.18 -7.08 6.06
N PRO A 64 28.01 -7.93 7.08
CA PRO A 64 26.82 -7.91 7.94
C PRO A 64 26.64 -6.58 8.69
N HIS A 65 27.71 -5.87 9.04
CA HIS A 65 27.61 -4.59 9.76
C HIS A 65 27.06 -3.50 8.86
N ARG A 66 27.67 -3.33 7.68
CA ARG A 66 27.21 -2.39 6.66
C ARG A 66 25.77 -2.67 6.20
N ARG A 67 25.39 -3.95 6.09
CA ARG A 67 24.01 -4.35 5.81
C ARG A 67 23.03 -3.90 6.89
N ALA A 68 23.38 -4.07 8.18
CA ALA A 68 22.55 -3.63 9.29
C ALA A 68 22.35 -2.10 9.29
N GLU A 69 23.40 -1.33 8.98
CA GLU A 69 23.32 0.13 8.86
C GLU A 69 22.39 0.59 7.73
N LEU A 70 22.45 -0.09 6.57
CA LEU A 70 21.56 0.19 5.43
C LEU A 70 20.09 -0.10 5.75
N LEU A 71 19.82 -1.21 6.46
CA LEU A 71 18.47 -1.57 6.90
C LEU A 71 17.91 -0.56 7.92
N ASP A 72 18.69 -0.19 8.94
CA ASP A 72 18.28 0.79 9.93
C ASP A 72 17.99 2.16 9.28
N THR A 73 18.84 2.58 8.35
CA THR A 73 18.64 3.82 7.58
C THR A 73 17.33 3.76 6.80
N SER A 74 17.07 2.65 6.11
CA SER A 74 15.85 2.43 5.33
C SER A 74 14.60 2.51 6.22
N LEU A 75 14.60 1.81 7.36
CA LEU A 75 13.47 1.83 8.31
C LEU A 75 13.20 3.22 8.88
N ARG A 76 14.23 4.01 9.15
CA ARG A 76 14.09 5.41 9.59
C ARG A 76 13.44 6.27 8.51
N VAL A 77 13.81 6.08 7.24
CA VAL A 77 13.20 6.78 6.10
C VAL A 77 11.72 6.39 5.94
N SER A 78 11.38 5.10 6.03
CA SER A 78 9.99 4.61 5.99
C SER A 78 9.12 5.24 7.07
N ARG A 79 9.61 5.28 8.32
CA ARG A 79 8.90 5.86 9.46
C ARG A 79 8.63 7.37 9.28
N ARG A 80 9.59 8.12 8.74
CA ARG A 80 9.40 9.55 8.42
C ARG A 80 8.36 9.76 7.33
N SER A 81 8.31 8.88 6.34
CA SER A 81 7.31 8.92 5.26
C SER A 81 5.89 8.65 5.79
N SER A 82 5.73 7.65 6.68
CA SER A 82 4.45 7.35 7.35
C SER A 82 3.96 8.47 8.29
N ALA A 83 4.89 9.19 8.93
CA ALA A 83 4.57 10.35 9.78
C ALA A 83 4.16 11.61 8.98
N HIS A 84 4.24 11.58 7.64
CA HIS A 84 3.89 12.74 6.84
C HIS A 84 2.37 13.01 6.91
N PRO A 85 1.94 14.23 7.27
CA PRO A 85 0.53 14.55 7.51
C PRO A 85 -0.39 14.25 6.31
N ALA A 86 0.13 14.27 5.08
CA ALA A 86 -0.64 13.90 3.89
C ALA A 86 -1.06 12.42 3.86
N GLY A 87 -0.30 11.50 4.48
CA GLY A 87 -0.66 10.08 4.58
C GLY A 87 -1.82 9.82 5.55
N ARG A 88 -1.92 10.64 6.62
CA ARG A 88 -3.01 10.56 7.59
C ARG A 88 -4.35 11.04 7.01
N ALA A 89 -4.32 11.97 6.06
CA ALA A 89 -5.50 12.50 5.39
C ALA A 89 -6.15 11.50 4.42
N LEU A 90 -5.40 10.49 3.95
CA LEU A 90 -5.88 9.43 3.06
C LEU A 90 -6.52 8.25 3.79
N ARG A 91 -6.55 8.24 5.14
CA ARG A 91 -7.40 7.30 5.87
C ARG A 91 -8.85 7.57 5.45
N PRO A 92 -9.59 6.60 4.90
CA PRO A 92 -11.01 6.79 4.67
C PRO A 92 -11.66 6.95 6.05
N ARG A 93 -11.89 8.20 6.44
CA ARG A 93 -12.91 8.53 7.42
C ARG A 93 -14.18 7.90 6.86
N ARG A 94 -14.72 6.89 7.56
CA ARG A 94 -16.04 6.30 7.27
C ARG A 94 -16.96 7.44 6.82
N PRO A 95 -17.55 7.39 5.62
CA PRO A 95 -18.32 8.52 5.13
C PRO A 95 -19.57 8.62 6.00
N GLU A 96 -19.53 9.50 7.00
CA GLU A 96 -20.75 10.18 7.38
C GLU A 96 -20.98 11.21 6.28
N ALA A 97 -21.91 10.86 5.40
CA ALA A 97 -22.33 11.72 4.31
C ALA A 97 -22.89 13.01 4.88
N SER A 98 -22.11 14.08 4.86
CA SER A 98 -22.65 15.43 4.79
C SER A 98 -22.01 16.11 3.60
N ALA A 99 -22.61 15.89 2.43
CA ALA A 99 -22.31 16.67 1.26
C ALA A 99 -22.51 18.16 1.60
N PRO A 100 -21.59 19.06 1.20
CA PRO A 100 -21.76 20.48 1.44
C PRO A 100 -23.05 20.96 0.76
N ARG A 101 -24.04 21.34 1.56
CA ARG A 101 -25.29 21.92 1.06
C ARG A 101 -24.98 23.32 0.55
N LEU A 102 -24.96 23.49 -0.77
CA LEU A 102 -24.98 24.81 -1.38
C LEU A 102 -26.34 25.45 -1.07
N VAL A 103 -26.34 26.47 -0.22
CA VAL A 103 -27.51 27.32 0.03
C VAL A 103 -27.54 28.38 -1.06
N VAL A 104 -28.54 28.32 -1.94
CA VAL A 104 -28.85 29.41 -2.87
C VAL A 104 -29.46 30.54 -2.05
N LEU A 105 -28.74 31.66 -1.92
CA LEU A 105 -29.25 32.87 -1.28
C LEU A 105 -30.15 33.62 -2.28
N PRO A 106 -31.43 33.87 -1.97
CA PRO A 106 -32.28 34.69 -2.80
C PRO A 106 -31.92 36.17 -2.60
N GLY A 107 -31.32 36.76 -3.62
CA GLY A 107 -31.10 38.20 -3.75
C GLY A 107 -30.38 38.44 -5.08
N GLY A 108 -31.02 38.95 -6.15
CA GLY A 108 -31.90 40.11 -6.18
C GLY A 108 -31.10 41.26 -6.79
N ARG A 109 -31.13 41.40 -8.12
CA ARG A 109 -30.70 42.60 -8.85
C ARG A 109 -31.54 42.77 -10.11
N ALA A 110 -32.54 43.65 -10.04
CA ALA A 110 -33.10 44.41 -11.14
C ALA A 110 -33.16 45.87 -10.68
#